data_AF-A0A7S2V3D1-F1
#
_entry.id   AF-A0A7S2V3D1-F1
#
_cell.length_a   1.000
_cell.length_b   1.000
_cell.length_c   1.000
_cell.angle_alpha   90.00
_cell.angle_beta   90.00
_cell.angle_gamma   90.00
#
_symmetry.space_group_name_H-M   'P 1'
#
loop_
_entity.id
_entity.type
_entity.pdbx_description
1 polymer ?
#
loop_
_entity_poly.entity_id
_entity_poly.type
_entity_poly.pdbx_seq_one_letter_code
_entity_poly.pdbx_strand_id
1 'polypeptide(L)'
;GQCCHFDLPVRQGGGGLHEDLPLLEYKINQQMPLDARIFSLVEAPEASAEQKQEGLPFHAIINAYQKHYCYRLHVGKTMDPLERRYRAHFYQDLDMGMIPQLFEDFKGPKDYRAFANLVHIKEADMGISEA
;
A
#
# COMPACT_ATOMS: atom_id res chain seq x y z
N GLY A 1 -0.12 3.86 -4.49
CA GLY A 1 0.03 2.65 -5.31
C GLY A 1 0.58 1.55 -4.44
N GLN A 2 0.25 0.30 -4.72
CA GLN A 2 0.82 -0.84 -3.99
C GLN A 2 2.25 -1.10 -4.50
N CYS A 3 3.16 -1.42 -3.57
CA CYS A 3 4.52 -1.85 -3.88
C CYS A 3 4.77 -3.23 -3.28
N CYS A 4 5.57 -4.06 -3.96
CA CYS A 4 6.06 -5.33 -3.47
C CYS A 4 7.50 -5.54 -3.97
N HIS A 5 8.22 -6.43 -3.33
CA HIS A 5 9.54 -6.89 -3.78
C HIS A 5 9.51 -8.42 -3.86
N PHE A 6 10.34 -8.98 -4.70
CA PHE A 6 10.53 -10.42 -4.85
C PHE A 6 11.92 -10.69 -5.39
N ASP A 7 12.47 -11.85 -5.06
CA ASP A 7 13.79 -12.26 -5.51
C ASP A 7 13.72 -12.97 -6.85
N LEU A 8 14.66 -12.65 -7.74
CA LEU A 8 14.84 -13.36 -9.01
C LEU A 8 15.96 -14.40 -8.87
N PRO A 9 15.79 -15.61 -9.41
CA PRO A 9 16.84 -16.61 -9.39
C PRO A 9 18.03 -16.16 -10.24
N VAL A 10 19.23 -16.26 -9.67
CA VAL A 10 20.47 -16.02 -10.41
C VAL A 10 20.79 -17.29 -11.21
N ARG A 11 20.90 -17.18 -12.54
CA ARG A 11 21.40 -18.30 -13.37
C ARG A 11 22.87 -18.54 -13.06
N GLN A 12 23.23 -19.79 -12.78
CA GLN A 12 24.63 -20.21 -12.77
C GLN A 12 25.25 -19.94 -14.15
N GLY A 13 26.32 -19.13 -14.19
CA GLY A 13 26.98 -18.74 -15.44
C GLY A 13 26.97 -17.24 -15.78
N GLY A 14 26.36 -16.39 -14.94
CA GLY A 14 26.52 -14.93 -15.06
C GLY A 14 25.65 -14.25 -16.11
N GLY A 15 24.37 -14.62 -16.17
CA GLY A 15 23.36 -13.86 -16.92
C GLY A 15 21.95 -14.17 -16.41
N GLY A 16 21.40 -13.29 -15.57
CA GLY A 16 20.12 -13.54 -14.91
C GLY A 16 18.92 -12.98 -15.67
N LEU A 17 17.72 -13.33 -15.21
CA LEU A 17 16.44 -12.77 -15.71
C LEU A 17 16.33 -11.24 -15.52
N HIS A 18 17.30 -10.61 -14.86
CA HIS A 18 17.42 -9.16 -14.67
C HIS A 18 17.83 -8.39 -15.93
N GLU A 19 18.29 -9.06 -16.99
CA GLU A 19 18.85 -8.39 -18.18
C GLU A 19 17.81 -7.62 -19.00
N ASP A 20 16.52 -7.93 -18.88
CA ASP A 20 15.43 -7.23 -19.59
C ASP A 20 14.17 -7.13 -18.70
N LEU A 21 14.22 -6.23 -17.72
CA LEU A 21 13.08 -5.92 -16.84
C LEU A 21 11.81 -5.49 -17.63
N PRO A 22 11.89 -4.68 -18.70
CA PRO A 22 10.72 -4.37 -19.53
C PRO A 22 10.05 -5.61 -20.13
N LEU A 23 10.82 -6.57 -20.66
CA LEU A 23 10.26 -7.81 -21.18
C LEU A 23 9.64 -8.67 -20.08
N LEU A 24 10.26 -8.70 -18.89
CA LEU A 24 9.71 -9.40 -17.74
C LEU A 24 8.39 -8.78 -17.27
N GLU A 25 8.33 -7.45 -17.13
CA GLU A 25 7.10 -6.71 -16.80
C GLU A 25 5.97 -7.03 -17.79
N TYR A 26 6.28 -6.99 -19.10
CA TYR A 26 5.33 -7.35 -20.14
C TYR A 26 4.79 -8.78 -19.99
N LYS A 27 5.69 -9.77 -19.78
CA LYS A 27 5.32 -11.17 -19.62
C LYS A 27 4.50 -11.43 -18.36
N ILE A 28 4.84 -10.79 -17.24
CA ILE A 28 4.03 -10.92 -16.01
C ILE A 28 2.64 -10.37 -16.27
N ASN A 29 2.52 -9.18 -16.85
CA ASN A 29 1.23 -8.56 -17.17
C ASN A 29 0.36 -9.40 -18.11
N GLN A 30 0.93 -10.26 -18.96
CA GLN A 30 0.16 -11.21 -19.77
C GLN A 30 -0.48 -12.35 -18.97
N GLN A 31 0.08 -12.68 -17.79
CA GLN A 31 -0.41 -13.76 -16.93
C GLN A 31 -1.34 -13.24 -15.82
N MET A 32 -1.39 -11.93 -15.60
CA MET A 32 -2.24 -11.31 -14.58
C MET A 32 -3.70 -11.26 -15.03
N PRO A 33 -4.65 -11.30 -14.07
CA PRO A 33 -6.07 -11.07 -14.37
C PRO A 33 -6.28 -9.63 -14.88
N LEU A 34 -7.41 -9.39 -15.53
CA LEU A 34 -7.71 -8.11 -16.19
C LEU A 34 -7.77 -6.90 -15.24
N ASP A 35 -7.98 -7.14 -13.95
CA ASP A 35 -8.10 -6.13 -12.89
C ASP A 35 -6.79 -5.88 -12.12
N ALA A 36 -5.70 -6.53 -12.52
CA ALA A 36 -4.38 -6.33 -11.92
C ALA A 36 -3.30 -6.11 -12.99
N ARG A 37 -2.38 -5.19 -12.72
CA ARG A 37 -1.27 -4.87 -13.62
C ARG A 37 -0.08 -4.31 -12.84
N ILE A 38 1.12 -4.73 -13.22
CA ILE A 38 2.37 -4.09 -12.82
C ILE A 38 2.52 -2.82 -13.66
N PHE A 39 2.71 -1.70 -12.97
CA PHE A 39 2.93 -0.39 -13.58
C PHE A 39 4.40 -0.05 -13.79
N SER A 40 5.28 -0.66 -13.01
CA SER A 40 6.72 -0.45 -13.05
C SER A 40 7.43 -1.61 -12.39
N LEU A 41 8.44 -2.14 -13.05
CA LEU A 41 9.39 -3.09 -12.49
C LEU A 41 10.80 -2.49 -12.52
N VAL A 42 11.44 -2.42 -11.35
CA VAL A 42 12.79 -1.88 -11.17
C VAL A 42 13.60 -2.81 -10.27
N GLU A 43 14.92 -2.74 -10.38
CA GLU A 43 15.81 -3.36 -9.41
C GLU A 43 15.58 -2.77 -8.02
N ALA A 44 15.59 -3.63 -7.00
CA ALA A 44 15.41 -3.19 -5.63
C ALA A 44 16.56 -2.25 -5.23
N PRO A 45 16.27 -1.17 -4.49
CA PRO A 45 17.33 -0.32 -3.99
C PRO A 45 18.17 -1.07 -2.96
N GLU A 46 19.34 -0.51 -2.65
CA GLU A 46 20.19 -0.98 -1.58
C GLU A 46 19.46 -0.99 -0.23
N ALA A 47 19.78 -1.97 0.62
CA ALA A 47 19.29 -2.05 1.99
C ALA A 47 19.73 -0.82 2.82
N SER A 48 19.03 -0.52 3.91
CA SER A 48 19.42 0.55 4.83
C SER A 48 20.77 0.26 5.50
N ALA A 49 21.40 1.28 6.09
CA ALA A 49 22.68 1.10 6.78
C ALA A 49 22.58 0.08 7.93
N GLU A 50 21.48 0.12 8.67
CA GLU A 50 21.16 -0.80 9.77
C GLU A 50 20.98 -2.23 9.23
N GLN A 51 20.19 -2.40 8.18
CA GLN A 51 19.99 -3.70 7.54
C GLN A 51 21.30 -4.28 7.02
N LYS A 52 22.19 -3.46 6.45
CA LYS A 52 23.51 -3.91 5.99
C LYS A 52 24.40 -4.41 7.12
N GLN A 53 24.34 -3.81 8.31
CA GLN A 53 25.10 -4.30 9.47
C GLN A 53 24.62 -5.67 9.93
N GLU A 54 23.32 -5.94 9.78
CA GLU A 54 22.70 -7.22 10.13
C GLU A 54 22.70 -8.23 8.97
N GLY A 55 23.24 -7.86 7.80
CA GLY A 55 23.24 -8.71 6.62
C GLY A 55 21.86 -8.93 5.99
N LEU A 56 20.90 -8.02 6.25
CA LEU A 56 19.54 -8.08 5.73
C LEU A 56 19.42 -7.33 4.39
N PRO A 57 18.65 -7.86 3.43
CA PRO A 57 18.38 -7.19 2.17
C PRO A 57 17.30 -6.09 2.32
N PHE A 58 17.05 -5.35 1.25
CA PHE A 58 15.91 -4.43 1.15
C PHE A 58 14.59 -5.18 1.36
N HIS A 59 13.63 -4.54 2.05
CA HIS A 59 12.30 -5.08 2.28
C HIS A 59 11.22 -3.99 2.15
N ALA A 60 10.31 -4.14 1.19
CA ALA A 60 9.34 -3.10 0.82
C ALA A 60 8.45 -2.59 1.97
N ILE A 61 8.17 -3.40 2.99
CA ILE A 61 7.36 -2.97 4.15
C ILE A 61 8.20 -2.19 5.16
N ILE A 62 9.42 -2.66 5.43
CA ILE A 62 10.30 -2.12 6.48
C ILE A 62 10.87 -0.78 6.00
N ASN A 63 11.26 -0.73 4.73
CA ASN A 63 11.84 0.46 4.12
C ASN A 63 10.79 1.48 3.63
N ALA A 64 9.49 1.24 3.83
CA ALA A 64 8.46 2.20 3.45
C ALA A 64 8.46 3.41 4.39
N TYR A 65 8.66 4.62 3.84
CA TYR A 65 8.63 5.86 4.64
C TYR A 65 7.21 6.19 5.14
N GLN A 66 6.20 6.09 4.27
CA GLN A 66 4.80 6.34 4.61
C GLN A 66 3.87 5.72 3.57
N LYS A 67 2.60 5.51 3.93
CA LYS A 67 1.55 5.07 3.01
C LYS A 67 0.54 6.19 2.83
N HIS A 68 0.20 6.51 1.58
CA HIS A 68 -0.81 7.50 1.24
C HIS A 68 -2.06 6.83 0.70
N TYR A 69 -3.20 7.16 1.29
CA TYR A 69 -4.51 6.64 0.91
C TYR A 69 -5.40 7.78 0.43
N CYS A 70 -6.27 7.46 -0.54
CA CYS A 70 -7.25 8.40 -1.09
C CYS A 70 -8.63 7.76 -1.01
N TYR A 71 -9.53 8.38 -0.24
CA TYR A 71 -10.95 8.05 -0.23
C TYR A 71 -11.67 8.98 -1.20
N ARG A 72 -12.55 8.41 -2.03
CA ARG A 72 -13.36 9.15 -2.99
C ARG A 72 -14.82 9.06 -2.60
N LEU A 73 -15.45 10.23 -2.45
CA LEU A 73 -16.84 10.36 -2.05
C LEU A 73 -17.67 10.80 -3.26
N HIS A 74 -18.84 10.19 -3.45
CA HIS A 74 -19.88 10.67 -4.35
C HIS A 74 -21.01 11.25 -3.52
N VAL A 75 -21.25 12.56 -3.64
CA VAL A 75 -22.31 13.26 -2.91
C VAL A 75 -23.44 13.58 -3.88
N GLY A 76 -24.60 12.96 -3.67
CA GLY A 76 -25.75 13.16 -4.56
C GLY A 76 -26.91 12.24 -4.21
N LYS A 77 -28.10 12.54 -4.72
CA LYS A 77 -29.31 11.75 -4.41
C LYS A 77 -29.24 10.31 -4.91
N THR A 78 -28.56 10.09 -6.03
CA THR A 78 -28.42 8.79 -6.69
C THR A 78 -26.94 8.48 -6.95
N MET A 79 -26.58 7.21 -6.82
CA MET A 79 -25.21 6.75 -7.09
C MET A 79 -24.98 6.67 -8.60
N ASP A 80 -23.80 7.08 -9.06
CA ASP A 80 -23.34 6.77 -10.42
C ASP A 80 -23.10 5.25 -10.55
N PRO A 81 -23.86 4.53 -11.41
CA PRO A 81 -23.68 3.10 -11.60
C PRO A 81 -22.27 2.72 -12.08
N LEU A 82 -21.58 3.59 -12.82
CA LEU A 82 -20.23 3.34 -13.33
C LEU A 82 -19.18 3.40 -12.23
N GLU A 83 -19.38 4.28 -11.25
CA GLU A 83 -18.43 4.50 -10.15
C GLU A 83 -18.80 3.76 -8.85
N ARG A 84 -19.89 2.99 -8.87
CA ARG A 84 -20.46 2.30 -7.68
C ARG A 84 -19.50 1.43 -6.88
N ARG A 85 -18.39 0.98 -7.50
CA ARG A 85 -17.35 0.15 -6.87
C ARG A 85 -16.09 0.93 -6.49
N TYR A 86 -16.00 2.21 -6.87
CA TYR A 86 -14.78 3.02 -6.75
C TYR A 86 -14.96 4.24 -5.85
N ARG A 87 -16.19 4.60 -5.51
CA ARG A 87 -16.51 5.73 -4.62
C ARG A 87 -17.54 5.32 -3.58
N ALA A 88 -17.42 5.87 -2.39
CA ALA A 88 -18.44 5.74 -1.36
C ALA A 88 -19.58 6.73 -1.63
N HIS A 89 -20.82 6.26 -1.64
CA HIS A 89 -22.00 7.09 -1.90
C HIS A 89 -22.55 7.70 -0.61
N PHE A 90 -22.69 9.01 -0.59
CA PHE A 90 -23.37 9.76 0.46
C PHE A 90 -24.59 10.45 -0.15
N TYR A 91 -25.78 10.02 0.27
CA TYR A 91 -27.06 10.58 -0.20
C TYR A 91 -27.58 11.72 0.68
N GLN A 92 -26.97 11.91 1.85
CA GLN A 92 -27.28 12.98 2.79
C GLN A 92 -26.46 14.22 2.45
N ASP A 93 -26.97 15.39 2.85
CA ASP A 93 -26.25 16.64 2.72
C ASP A 93 -25.00 16.61 3.61
N LEU A 94 -23.84 16.83 2.99
CA LEU A 94 -22.54 16.85 3.64
C LEU A 94 -21.96 18.25 3.53
N ASP A 95 -21.68 18.89 4.66
CA ASP A 95 -21.00 20.18 4.67
C ASP A 95 -19.51 19.98 4.35
N MET A 96 -19.18 20.12 3.07
CA MET A 96 -17.81 20.03 2.56
C MET A 96 -16.91 21.14 3.14
N GLY A 97 -17.47 22.23 3.66
CA GLY A 97 -16.73 23.33 4.30
C GLY A 97 -16.15 22.97 5.66
N MET A 98 -16.78 22.02 6.38
CA MET A 98 -16.29 21.55 7.69
C MET A 98 -15.15 20.55 7.58
N ILE A 99 -15.08 19.79 6.49
CA ILE A 99 -14.13 18.68 6.33
C ILE A 99 -12.66 19.13 6.49
N PRO A 100 -12.20 20.23 5.86
CA PRO A 100 -10.81 20.68 6.04
C PRO A 100 -10.47 21.01 7.49
N GLN A 101 -11.40 21.61 8.23
CA GLN A 101 -11.20 21.94 9.64
C GLN A 101 -11.07 20.67 10.49
N LEU A 102 -11.95 19.70 10.27
CA LEU A 102 -11.88 18.40 10.95
C LEU A 102 -10.57 17.66 10.66
N PHE A 103 -10.03 17.77 9.44
CA PHE A 103 -8.75 17.12 9.13
C PHE A 103 -7.56 17.70 9.88
N GLU A 104 -7.58 18.99 10.26
CA GLU A 104 -6.53 19.56 11.11
C GLU A 104 -6.47 18.86 12.48
N ASP A 105 -7.63 18.47 13.03
CA ASP A 105 -7.71 17.76 14.31
C ASP A 105 -7.06 16.37 14.27
N PHE A 106 -6.86 15.80 13.07
CA PHE A 106 -6.23 14.50 12.84
C PHE A 106 -4.79 14.61 12.32
N LYS A 107 -4.18 15.79 12.29
CA LYS A 107 -2.76 15.89 11.91
C LYS A 107 -1.83 15.56 13.07
N GLY A 108 -0.74 14.87 12.74
CA GLY A 108 0.35 14.58 13.66
C GLY A 108 0.14 13.31 14.50
N PRO A 109 1.07 13.06 15.44
CA PRO A 109 1.05 11.88 16.30
C PRO A 109 -0.10 11.96 17.30
N LYS A 110 -1.04 11.03 17.20
CA LYS A 110 -2.23 10.91 18.07
C LYS A 110 -2.55 9.43 18.32
N ASP A 111 -3.37 9.19 19.33
CA ASP A 111 -3.92 7.86 19.57
C ASP A 111 -5.09 7.59 18.62
N TYR A 112 -4.88 6.71 17.64
CA TYR A 112 -5.89 6.31 16.66
C TYR A 112 -6.58 4.98 16.99
N ARG A 113 -6.42 4.43 18.20
CA ARG A 113 -6.99 3.13 18.57
C ARG A 113 -8.52 3.08 18.45
N ALA A 114 -9.21 4.19 18.66
CA ALA A 114 -10.66 4.29 18.46
C ALA A 114 -11.11 4.03 17.00
N PHE A 115 -10.20 4.12 16.03
CA PHE A 115 -10.44 3.84 14.61
C PHE A 115 -9.94 2.46 14.18
N ALA A 116 -9.33 1.69 15.08
CA ALA A 116 -8.88 0.34 14.79
C ALA A 116 -10.05 -0.66 14.86
N ASN A 117 -10.06 -1.63 13.95
CA ASN A 117 -11.02 -2.73 14.00
C ASN A 117 -10.74 -3.66 15.19
N LEU A 118 -11.78 -4.37 15.66
CA LEU A 118 -11.75 -5.31 16.81
C LEU A 118 -10.66 -6.40 16.74
N VAL A 119 -10.09 -6.65 15.57
CA VAL A 119 -8.99 -7.61 15.38
C VAL A 119 -7.77 -7.23 16.24
N HIS A 120 -7.51 -5.94 16.44
CA HIS A 120 -6.37 -5.46 17.24
C HIS A 120 -6.64 -5.39 18.75
N ILE A 121 -7.92 -5.39 19.18
CA ILE A 121 -8.25 -5.39 20.62
C ILE A 121 -7.88 -6.74 21.24
N LYS A 122 -8.01 -7.84 20.48
CA LYS A 122 -7.63 -9.17 20.93
C LYS A 122 -6.12 -9.35 21.14
N GLU A 123 -5.28 -8.68 20.35
CA GLU A 123 -3.82 -8.75 20.51
C GLU A 123 -3.35 -7.99 21.76
N ALA A 124 -3.97 -6.83 22.04
CA ALA A 124 -3.73 -6.06 23.27
C ALA A 124 -4.19 -6.79 24.53
N ASP A 125 -5.35 -7.49 24.50
CA ASP A 125 -5.85 -8.30 25.62
C ASP A 125 -5.10 -9.63 25.78
N MET A 126 -4.42 -10.14 24.74
CA MET A 126 -3.62 -11.37 24.79
C MET A 126 -2.17 -11.17 25.24
N GLY A 127 -1.77 -9.94 25.61
CA GLY A 127 -0.47 -9.70 26.25
C GLY A 127 0.74 -10.09 25.40
N ILE A 128 0.64 -10.00 24.07
CA ILE A 128 1.81 -10.13 23.20
C ILE A 128 2.55 -8.81 23.23
N SER A 129 3.34 -8.64 24.30
CA SER A 129 4.44 -7.69 24.41
C SER A 129 5.45 -8.04 23.33
N GLU A 130 5.65 -7.17 22.34
CA GLU A 130 6.80 -7.27 21.44
C GLU A 130 8.09 -7.07 22.25
N ALA A 131 9.02 -7.98 22.02
CA ALA A 131 10.42 -7.96 22.43
C ALA A 131 11.27 -7.43 21.27
#